data_AF-A0A2N3BLC3-F1
#
_entry.id   AF-A0A2N3BLC3-F1
#
_cell.length_a   1.000
_cell.length_b   1.000
_cell.length_c   1.000
_cell.angle_alpha   90.00
_cell.angle_beta   90.00
_cell.angle_gamma   90.00
#
_symmetry.space_group_name_H-M   'P 1'
#
loop_
_entity.id
_entity.type
_entity.pdbx_description
1 polymer ?
#
loop_
_entity_poly.entity_id
_entity_poly.type
_entity_poly.pdbx_seq_one_letter_code
_entity_poly.pdbx_strand_id
1 'polypeptide(L)'
;MMSLSACGTPQPFRKAVAGHAPSLPVTTSHDGLTRKATLSVLTYNIEGLAWPARSGRSGSLARIGHYLSELRENGKGPDIVLVQEMFSGSAKKAVLSAGYPDIVSGPNRTMRPVGATRDHLPGKAKLKRGELGLRFVGSGIAIMSRFPIIDVVKQPYGRRSCPGLDCLSNKGVMLAKIALPGVPVPIEMYNTHMNSRKASKAPKPRHLAAHDRQALEASRFIGNVTDNASPLVFGGDFNMKHSEARWEQFSRYHALKLVHETCSQVPSPCDVRMSW
;
A
#
# COMPACT_ATOMS: atom_id res chain seq x y z
N MET A 1 0.57 -41.90 1.12
CA MET A 1 0.01 -40.82 0.29
C MET A 1 0.90 -39.59 0.45
N MET A 2 1.68 -39.27 -0.58
CA MET A 2 2.66 -38.19 -0.57
C MET A 2 1.99 -36.84 -0.31
N SER A 3 2.39 -36.18 0.77
CA SER A 3 2.07 -34.78 1.06
C SER A 3 2.76 -33.88 0.04
N LEU A 4 2.04 -33.50 -1.02
CA LEU A 4 2.42 -32.37 -1.86
C LEU A 4 2.46 -31.12 -0.97
N SER A 5 3.67 -30.72 -0.61
CA SER A 5 3.95 -29.39 -0.06
C SER A 5 3.60 -28.38 -1.14
N ALA A 6 2.35 -27.90 -1.16
CA ALA A 6 1.95 -26.81 -2.02
C ALA A 6 2.69 -25.54 -1.58
N CYS A 7 3.88 -25.30 -2.15
CA CYS A 7 4.56 -24.03 -2.05
C CYS A 7 3.59 -22.95 -2.54
N GLY A 8 3.10 -22.11 -1.62
CA GLY A 8 2.19 -21.02 -1.95
C GLY A 8 2.81 -20.09 -3.00
N THR A 9 1.98 -19.49 -3.85
CA THR A 9 2.45 -18.55 -4.89
C THR A 9 3.36 -17.48 -4.28
N PRO A 10 4.59 -17.28 -4.81
CA PRO A 10 5.53 -16.30 -4.27
C PRO A 10 4.98 -14.87 -4.37
N GLN A 11 5.51 -13.97 -3.55
CA GLN A 11 5.15 -12.56 -3.63
C GLN A 11 5.64 -11.97 -4.96
N PRO A 12 4.81 -11.18 -5.68
CA PRO A 12 5.22 -10.52 -6.91
C PRO A 12 6.49 -9.69 -6.72
N PHE A 13 7.42 -9.90 -7.63
CA PHE A 13 8.66 -9.16 -7.75
C PHE A 13 9.01 -9.07 -9.23
N ARG A 14 9.41 -7.88 -9.67
CA ARG A 14 9.99 -7.63 -10.99
C ARG A 14 10.91 -6.43 -10.85
N LYS A 15 12.06 -6.44 -11.52
CA LYS A 15 12.99 -5.32 -11.55
C LYS A 15 13.03 -4.76 -12.96
N ALA A 16 12.98 -3.44 -13.10
CA ALA A 16 13.13 -2.81 -14.41
C ALA A 16 14.52 -3.14 -15.01
N VAL A 17 14.57 -3.33 -16.33
CA VAL A 17 15.84 -3.47 -17.06
C VAL A 17 16.50 -2.10 -17.15
N ALA A 18 17.79 -2.03 -16.82
CA ALA A 18 18.57 -0.79 -16.91
C ALA A 18 18.52 -0.22 -18.35
N GLY A 19 18.42 1.10 -18.46
CA GLY A 19 18.43 1.82 -19.75
C GLY A 19 17.12 1.80 -20.54
N HIS A 20 16.07 1.10 -20.10
CA HIS A 20 14.78 1.01 -20.80
C HIS A 20 13.64 1.76 -20.09
N ALA A 21 13.97 2.60 -19.10
CA ALA A 21 12.97 3.37 -18.39
C ALA A 21 12.45 4.52 -19.26
N PRO A 22 11.13 4.65 -19.48
CA PRO A 22 10.58 5.81 -20.16
C PRO A 22 10.93 7.08 -19.35
N SER A 23 11.20 8.19 -20.05
CA SER A 23 11.32 9.48 -19.39
C SER A 23 9.95 10.01 -18.99
N LEU A 24 9.90 10.69 -17.85
CA LEU A 24 8.72 11.45 -17.47
C LEU A 24 8.73 12.77 -18.24
N PRO A 25 7.69 13.11 -19.02
CA PRO A 25 7.65 14.38 -19.75
C PRO A 25 7.78 15.57 -18.80
N VAL A 26 8.74 16.45 -19.09
CA VAL A 26 8.97 17.70 -18.34
C VAL A 26 8.66 18.89 -19.23
N THR A 27 7.74 19.74 -18.80
CA THR A 27 7.47 21.03 -19.45
C THR A 27 8.23 22.13 -18.73
N THR A 28 8.83 23.05 -19.49
CA THR A 28 9.49 24.24 -18.94
C THR A 28 8.57 25.45 -19.14
N SER A 29 8.46 26.33 -18.15
CA SER A 29 7.69 27.57 -18.27
C SER A 29 8.29 28.50 -19.33
N HIS A 30 7.47 29.43 -19.82
CA HIS A 30 7.86 30.40 -20.84
C HIS A 30 9.05 31.27 -20.42
N ASP A 31 9.17 31.59 -19.13
CA ASP A 31 10.29 32.35 -18.54
C ASP A 31 11.55 31.48 -18.29
N GLY A 32 11.49 30.17 -18.53
CA GLY A 32 12.60 29.25 -18.29
C GLY A 32 12.87 28.92 -16.81
N LEU A 33 12.12 29.52 -15.87
CA LEU A 33 12.42 29.46 -14.44
C LEU A 33 11.85 28.22 -13.75
N THR A 34 10.77 27.65 -14.27
CA THR A 34 10.09 26.50 -13.66
C THR A 34 10.02 25.32 -14.61
N ARG A 35 10.18 24.12 -14.04
CA ARG A 35 9.99 22.85 -14.75
C ARG A 35 8.92 22.04 -14.03
N LYS A 36 8.00 21.46 -14.79
CA LYS A 36 6.88 20.69 -14.28
C LYS A 36 6.87 19.31 -14.92
N ALA A 37 6.69 18.29 -14.09
CA ALA A 37 6.39 16.93 -14.51
C ALA A 37 5.09 16.49 -13.84
N THR A 38 4.27 15.71 -14.53
CA THR A 38 2.99 15.21 -14.01
C THR A 38 3.07 13.71 -13.83
N LEU A 39 2.83 13.25 -12.60
CA LEU A 39 2.85 11.84 -12.24
C LEU A 39 1.44 11.38 -11.86
N SER A 40 1.01 10.24 -12.41
CA SER A 40 -0.27 9.62 -12.09
C SER A 40 -0.09 8.44 -11.13
N VAL A 41 -0.83 8.46 -10.01
CA VAL A 41 -0.73 7.43 -8.97
C VAL A 41 -2.11 6.86 -8.69
N LEU A 42 -2.24 5.53 -8.75
CA LEU A 42 -3.44 4.81 -8.37
C LEU A 42 -3.23 4.08 -7.04
N THR A 43 -4.09 4.30 -6.06
CA THR A 43 -4.19 3.42 -4.88
C THR A 43 -5.38 2.49 -5.05
N TYR A 44 -5.18 1.18 -4.95
CA TYR A 44 -6.22 0.20 -5.24
C TYR A 44 -6.16 -1.04 -4.35
N ASN A 45 -7.16 -1.16 -3.48
CA ASN A 45 -7.48 -2.39 -2.77
C ASN A 45 -8.22 -3.34 -3.74
N ILE A 46 -7.57 -4.43 -4.15
CA ILE A 46 -8.10 -5.35 -5.17
C ILE A 46 -8.97 -6.47 -4.59
N GLU A 47 -9.23 -6.48 -3.28
CA GLU A 47 -10.02 -7.50 -2.58
C GLU A 47 -9.56 -8.93 -2.95
N GLY A 48 -8.24 -9.16 -2.87
CA GLY A 48 -7.57 -10.37 -3.34
C GLY A 48 -7.47 -11.48 -2.30
N LEU A 49 -8.46 -11.60 -1.41
CA LEU A 49 -8.51 -12.60 -0.34
C LEU A 49 -8.59 -14.05 -0.85
N ALA A 50 -8.04 -14.99 -0.09
CA ALA A 50 -8.13 -16.43 -0.39
C ALA A 50 -9.31 -17.09 0.37
N TRP A 51 -9.68 -18.30 -0.04
CA TRP A 51 -10.57 -19.15 0.76
C TRP A 51 -9.91 -19.44 2.12
N PRO A 52 -10.66 -19.46 3.25
CA PRO A 52 -12.11 -19.35 3.37
C PRO A 52 -12.64 -17.91 3.50
N ALA A 53 -11.77 -16.89 3.53
CA ALA A 53 -12.20 -15.50 3.70
C ALA A 53 -13.04 -15.00 2.51
N ARG A 54 -12.72 -15.45 1.29
CA ARG A 54 -13.47 -15.12 0.07
C ARG A 54 -13.33 -16.23 -0.97
N SER A 55 -14.36 -16.42 -1.79
CA SER A 55 -14.38 -17.32 -2.96
C SER A 55 -14.85 -16.57 -4.20
N GLY A 56 -14.68 -17.15 -5.39
CA GLY A 56 -15.21 -16.58 -6.65
C GLY A 56 -14.50 -15.34 -7.21
N ARG A 57 -13.47 -14.81 -6.54
CA ARG A 57 -12.77 -13.59 -6.98
C ARG A 57 -11.78 -13.79 -8.13
N SER A 58 -11.36 -15.03 -8.44
CA SER A 58 -10.29 -15.29 -9.41
C SER A 58 -10.53 -14.66 -10.79
N GLY A 59 -11.75 -14.74 -11.33
CA GLY A 59 -12.08 -14.13 -12.62
C GLY A 59 -12.05 -12.60 -12.59
N SER A 60 -12.56 -11.99 -11.51
CA SER A 60 -12.52 -10.53 -11.32
C SER A 60 -11.09 -10.01 -11.14
N LEU A 61 -10.25 -10.75 -10.42
CA LEU A 61 -8.82 -10.42 -10.26
C LEU A 61 -8.07 -10.52 -11.60
N ALA A 62 -8.35 -11.55 -12.40
CA ALA A 62 -7.79 -11.65 -13.75
C ALA A 62 -8.20 -10.46 -14.63
N ARG A 63 -9.47 -10.05 -14.60
CA ARG A 63 -9.94 -8.84 -15.31
C ARG A 63 -9.26 -7.56 -14.83
N ILE A 64 -9.04 -7.40 -13.51
CA ILE A 64 -8.28 -6.26 -12.97
C ILE A 64 -6.87 -6.23 -13.57
N GLY A 65 -6.17 -7.37 -13.56
CA GLY A 65 -4.81 -7.46 -14.12
C GLY A 65 -4.77 -7.15 -15.62
N HIS A 66 -5.72 -7.70 -16.40
CA HIS A 66 -5.84 -7.43 -17.84
C HIS A 66 -6.09 -5.95 -18.11
N TYR A 67 -7.10 -5.38 -17.45
CA TYR A 67 -7.49 -3.99 -17.65
C TYR A 67 -6.34 -3.01 -17.32
N LEU A 68 -5.59 -3.26 -16.24
CA LEU A 68 -4.40 -2.47 -15.93
C LEU A 68 -3.30 -2.61 -16.98
N SER A 69 -3.11 -3.79 -17.58
CA SER A 69 -2.16 -3.98 -18.69
C SER A 69 -2.61 -3.23 -19.94
N GLU A 70 -3.88 -3.34 -20.33
CA GLU A 70 -4.45 -2.63 -21.47
C GLU A 70 -4.30 -1.12 -21.32
N LEU A 71 -4.63 -0.57 -20.15
CA LEU A 71 -4.44 0.86 -19.88
C LEU A 71 -2.97 1.25 -20.05
N ARG A 72 -2.04 0.48 -19.50
CA ARG A 72 -0.59 0.73 -19.59
C ARG A 72 -0.09 0.68 -21.04
N GLU A 73 -0.47 -0.34 -21.80
CA GLU A 73 -0.07 -0.55 -23.20
C GLU A 73 -0.61 0.57 -24.10
N ASN A 74 -1.78 1.11 -23.79
CA ASN A 74 -2.38 2.24 -24.50
C ASN A 74 -1.93 3.61 -23.99
N GLY A 75 -0.94 3.70 -23.10
CA GLY A 75 -0.44 4.96 -22.55
C GLY A 75 -1.43 5.72 -21.64
N LYS A 76 -2.49 5.04 -21.18
CA LYS A 76 -3.57 5.60 -20.31
C LYS A 76 -3.50 5.07 -18.86
N GLY A 77 -2.59 4.14 -18.59
CA GLY A 77 -2.40 3.56 -17.28
C GLY A 77 -1.75 4.53 -16.30
N PRO A 78 -2.00 4.36 -15.00
CA PRO A 78 -1.28 5.13 -13.98
C PRO A 78 0.22 4.83 -14.06
N ASP A 79 1.04 5.78 -13.66
CA ASP A 79 2.49 5.60 -13.65
C ASP A 79 2.95 4.67 -12.52
N ILE A 80 2.28 4.79 -11.38
CA ILE A 80 2.53 4.01 -10.18
C ILE A 80 1.20 3.49 -9.62
N VAL A 81 1.19 2.23 -9.20
CA VAL A 81 0.04 1.61 -8.54
C VAL A 81 0.42 1.11 -7.16
N LEU A 82 -0.27 1.59 -6.14
CA LEU A 82 -0.21 1.15 -4.75
C LEU A 82 -1.32 0.11 -4.54
N VAL A 83 -0.96 -1.17 -4.51
CA VAL A 83 -1.92 -2.28 -4.38
C VAL A 83 -2.11 -2.65 -2.91
N GLN A 84 -3.34 -2.96 -2.50
CA GLN A 84 -3.67 -3.58 -1.21
C GLN A 84 -4.51 -4.86 -1.40
N GLU A 85 -4.52 -5.72 -0.38
CA GLU A 85 -5.20 -7.03 -0.35
C GLU A 85 -4.75 -8.06 -1.39
N MET A 86 -3.50 -7.98 -1.84
CA MET A 86 -2.88 -8.99 -2.70
C MET A 86 -2.46 -10.24 -1.89
N PHE A 87 -3.43 -11.01 -1.39
CA PHE A 87 -3.17 -12.17 -0.53
C PHE A 87 -3.15 -13.51 -1.28
N SER A 88 -4.14 -13.74 -2.15
CA SER A 88 -4.33 -15.00 -2.87
C SER A 88 -3.37 -15.18 -4.05
N GLY A 89 -3.20 -16.42 -4.51
CA GLY A 89 -2.44 -16.71 -5.73
C GLY A 89 -2.99 -15.99 -6.96
N SER A 90 -4.31 -15.92 -7.12
CA SER A 90 -4.97 -15.19 -8.21
C SER A 90 -4.68 -13.69 -8.15
N ALA A 91 -4.66 -13.10 -6.95
CA ALA A 91 -4.34 -11.68 -6.78
C ALA A 91 -2.88 -11.38 -7.14
N LYS A 92 -1.95 -12.25 -6.74
CA LYS A 92 -0.53 -12.15 -7.09
C LYS A 92 -0.32 -12.28 -8.60
N LYS A 93 -1.03 -13.20 -9.26
CA LYS A 93 -1.04 -13.33 -10.73
C LYS A 93 -1.57 -12.07 -11.41
N ALA A 94 -2.66 -11.49 -10.91
CA ALA A 94 -3.22 -10.25 -11.44
C ALA A 94 -2.24 -9.06 -11.37
N VAL A 95 -1.51 -8.93 -10.26
CA VAL A 95 -0.46 -7.91 -10.11
C VAL A 95 0.69 -8.13 -11.11
N LEU A 96 1.12 -9.37 -11.31
CA LEU A 96 2.16 -9.68 -12.30
C LEU A 96 1.69 -9.44 -13.74
N SER A 97 0.42 -9.75 -14.05
CA SER A 97 -0.15 -9.62 -15.39
C SER A 97 -0.44 -8.17 -15.77
N ALA A 98 -0.53 -7.24 -14.81
CA ALA A 98 -0.65 -5.81 -15.10
C ALA A 98 0.58 -5.24 -15.85
N GLY A 99 1.69 -5.98 -15.88
CA GLY A 99 2.76 -5.75 -16.84
C GLY A 99 3.75 -4.62 -16.48
N TYR A 100 3.61 -3.98 -15.32
CA TYR A 100 4.55 -2.95 -14.87
C TYR A 100 5.99 -3.48 -14.81
N PRO A 101 7.01 -2.72 -15.28
CA PRO A 101 8.39 -3.19 -15.38
C PRO A 101 9.08 -3.36 -14.02
N ASP A 102 8.69 -2.59 -13.00
CA ASP A 102 9.23 -2.72 -11.65
C ASP A 102 8.10 -2.97 -10.65
N ILE A 103 8.24 -4.01 -9.84
CA ILE A 103 7.23 -4.47 -8.87
C ILE A 103 7.94 -4.91 -7.60
N VAL A 104 7.54 -4.35 -6.47
CA VAL A 104 8.05 -4.73 -5.15
C VAL A 104 6.89 -4.97 -4.19
N SER A 105 6.91 -6.12 -3.52
CA SER A 105 5.93 -6.47 -2.49
C SER A 105 6.36 -5.99 -1.11
N GLY A 106 5.41 -5.68 -0.23
CA GLY A 106 5.64 -5.25 1.15
C GLY A 106 6.15 -6.37 2.08
N PRO A 107 6.03 -6.20 3.41
CA PRO A 107 6.49 -7.19 4.39
C PRO A 107 5.98 -8.61 4.08
N ASN A 108 6.90 -9.58 4.06
CA ASN A 108 6.56 -11.00 3.93
C ASN A 108 6.02 -11.56 5.26
N ARG A 109 5.53 -12.80 5.30
CA ARG A 109 4.88 -13.35 6.52
C ARG A 109 5.83 -13.48 7.74
N THR A 110 7.13 -13.63 7.51
CA THR A 110 8.12 -13.92 8.57
C THR A 110 8.89 -12.68 9.04
N MET A 111 8.79 -11.56 8.32
CA MET A 111 9.42 -10.30 8.69
C MET A 111 8.93 -9.80 10.06
N ARG A 112 9.88 -9.40 10.91
CA ARG A 112 9.60 -8.92 12.27
C ARG A 112 9.52 -7.39 12.32
N PRO A 113 8.64 -6.82 13.16
CA PRO A 113 8.56 -5.37 13.33
C PRO A 113 9.76 -4.85 14.12
N VAL A 114 10.17 -3.62 13.83
CA VAL A 114 11.21 -2.88 14.56
C VAL A 114 10.54 -1.75 15.34
N GLY A 115 10.96 -1.51 16.58
CA GLY A 115 10.45 -0.39 17.38
C GLY A 115 8.97 -0.45 17.78
N ALA A 116 8.32 -1.62 17.69
CA ALA A 116 6.92 -1.79 18.04
C ALA A 116 6.68 -1.78 19.57
N THR A 117 5.56 -1.18 19.99
CA THR A 117 5.17 -1.17 21.40
C THR A 117 4.97 -2.58 21.95
N ARG A 118 5.34 -2.76 23.22
CA ARG A 118 5.04 -3.94 24.02
C ARG A 118 3.76 -3.78 24.83
N ASP A 119 2.99 -2.70 24.70
CA ASP A 119 1.76 -2.52 25.47
C ASP A 119 0.63 -3.38 24.93
N HIS A 120 -0.20 -3.92 25.82
CA HIS A 120 -1.38 -4.68 25.40
C HIS A 120 -2.41 -3.75 24.75
N LEU A 121 -3.15 -4.26 23.76
CA LEU A 121 -4.36 -3.60 23.29
C LEU A 121 -5.46 -3.71 24.35
N PRO A 122 -6.42 -2.76 24.41
CA PRO A 122 -7.53 -2.80 25.35
C PRO A 122 -8.33 -4.10 25.27
N GLY A 123 -8.71 -4.62 26.44
CA GLY A 123 -9.44 -5.89 26.57
C GLY A 123 -8.58 -7.14 26.35
N LYS A 124 -9.23 -8.31 26.38
CA LYS A 124 -8.55 -9.62 26.27
C LYS A 124 -8.33 -10.01 24.80
N ALA A 125 -7.13 -10.50 24.51
CA ALA A 125 -6.81 -11.07 23.21
C ALA A 125 -7.65 -12.33 22.95
N LYS A 126 -8.12 -12.53 21.71
CA LYS A 126 -8.92 -13.69 21.33
C LYS A 126 -8.14 -14.60 20.40
N LEU A 127 -7.61 -15.70 20.94
CA LEU A 127 -6.84 -16.71 20.20
C LEU A 127 -7.61 -17.24 18.99
N LYS A 128 -8.89 -17.60 19.17
CA LYS A 128 -9.80 -18.07 18.11
C LYS A 128 -10.02 -17.05 16.97
N ARG A 129 -9.62 -15.79 17.13
CA ARG A 129 -9.73 -14.74 16.12
C ARG A 129 -8.39 -14.38 15.47
N GLY A 130 -7.32 -15.15 15.71
CA GLY A 130 -6.02 -14.94 15.07
C GLY A 130 -4.98 -14.19 15.91
N GLU A 131 -5.32 -13.80 17.15
CA GLU A 131 -4.40 -13.08 18.05
C GLU A 131 -3.36 -13.98 18.76
N LEU A 132 -3.13 -15.19 18.24
CA LEU A 132 -2.07 -16.13 18.64
C LEU A 132 -0.67 -15.63 18.25
N GLY A 133 -0.60 -14.62 17.37
CA GLY A 133 0.67 -14.08 16.85
C GLY A 133 1.30 -14.92 15.75
N LEU A 134 0.54 -15.84 15.15
CA LEU A 134 0.91 -16.55 13.93
C LEU A 134 0.40 -15.77 12.71
N ARG A 135 1.28 -15.56 11.73
CA ARG A 135 0.98 -14.87 10.47
C ARG A 135 1.03 -15.88 9.33
N PHE A 136 -0.07 -16.03 8.61
CA PHE A 136 -0.18 -16.98 7.50
C PHE A 136 0.25 -16.35 6.17
N VAL A 137 0.04 -15.04 6.02
CA VAL A 137 0.33 -14.31 4.79
C VAL A 137 1.17 -13.05 5.07
N GLY A 138 1.76 -12.48 4.02
CA GLY A 138 2.44 -11.20 4.10
C GLY A 138 1.46 -10.03 4.33
N SER A 139 1.94 -8.82 4.09
CA SER A 139 1.16 -7.57 4.21
C SER A 139 0.02 -7.44 3.19
N GLY A 140 0.13 -8.11 2.04
CA GLY A 140 -0.81 -7.97 0.93
C GLY A 140 -0.72 -6.62 0.23
N ILE A 141 0.36 -5.86 0.42
CA ILE A 141 0.63 -4.62 -0.31
C ILE A 141 1.75 -4.81 -1.32
N ALA A 142 1.69 -4.08 -2.43
CA ALA A 142 2.75 -4.00 -3.43
C ALA A 142 2.77 -2.60 -4.06
N ILE A 143 3.92 -2.22 -4.61
CA ILE A 143 4.08 -1.04 -5.45
C ILE A 143 4.50 -1.52 -6.83
N MET A 144 3.74 -1.13 -7.85
CA MET A 144 4.06 -1.34 -9.27
C MET A 144 4.42 0.00 -9.88
N SER A 145 5.48 0.06 -10.70
CA SER A 145 5.99 1.30 -11.27
C SER A 145 6.41 1.13 -12.72
N ARG A 146 6.07 2.13 -13.55
CA ARG A 146 6.62 2.27 -14.92
C ARG A 146 8.10 2.65 -14.92
N PHE A 147 8.56 3.24 -13.81
CA PHE A 147 9.92 3.74 -13.64
C PHE A 147 10.73 2.86 -12.67
N PRO A 148 12.06 2.89 -12.71
CA PRO A 148 12.91 2.07 -11.86
C PRO A 148 12.70 2.38 -10.37
N ILE A 149 12.48 1.33 -9.58
CA ILE A 149 12.46 1.43 -8.12
C ILE A 149 13.90 1.24 -7.66
N ILE A 150 14.55 2.29 -7.17
CA ILE A 150 15.98 2.29 -6.87
C ILE A 150 16.28 1.87 -5.43
N ASP A 151 15.34 2.05 -4.51
CA ASP A 151 15.48 1.63 -3.11
C ASP A 151 14.12 1.24 -2.51
N VAL A 152 14.14 0.34 -1.52
CA VAL A 152 12.94 -0.22 -0.90
C VAL A 152 13.16 -0.50 0.58
N VAL A 153 12.31 0.08 1.42
CA VAL A 153 12.28 -0.22 2.86
C VAL A 153 10.90 -0.73 3.25
N LYS A 154 10.82 -1.74 4.12
CA LYS A 154 9.56 -2.42 4.47
C LYS A 154 9.50 -2.63 5.97
N GLN A 155 8.37 -2.29 6.58
CA GLN A 155 8.15 -2.51 8.00
C GLN A 155 6.76 -3.10 8.26
N PRO A 156 6.67 -4.30 8.84
CA PRO A 156 5.41 -4.78 9.36
C PRO A 156 5.02 -4.01 10.62
N TYR A 157 3.72 -3.87 10.86
CA TYR A 157 3.22 -3.34 12.11
C TYR A 157 3.46 -4.31 13.28
N GLY A 158 3.48 -3.75 14.49
CA GLY A 158 3.67 -4.45 15.74
C GLY A 158 2.69 -5.60 15.95
N ARG A 159 3.15 -6.67 16.63
CA ARG A 159 2.27 -7.79 17.04
C ARG A 159 1.13 -7.35 17.96
N ARG A 160 1.32 -6.24 18.69
CA ARG A 160 0.31 -5.62 19.56
C ARG A 160 -0.35 -4.40 18.90
N SER A 161 -0.25 -4.30 17.58
CA SER A 161 -0.88 -3.26 16.75
C SER A 161 -1.83 -3.91 15.73
N CYS A 162 -2.21 -5.16 15.95
CA CYS A 162 -3.24 -5.88 15.20
C CYS A 162 -4.27 -6.46 16.19
N PRO A 163 -5.55 -6.45 15.83
CA PRO A 163 -6.57 -7.22 16.54
C PRO A 163 -7.36 -8.14 15.61
N GLY A 164 -7.86 -9.23 16.16
CA GLY A 164 -8.65 -10.21 15.44
C GLY A 164 -7.99 -10.71 14.15
N LEU A 165 -8.79 -10.85 13.09
CA LEU A 165 -8.38 -11.52 11.84
C LEU A 165 -7.23 -10.80 11.13
N ASP A 166 -7.05 -9.50 11.39
CA ASP A 166 -5.92 -8.75 10.84
C ASP A 166 -4.57 -9.30 11.30
N CYS A 167 -4.50 -9.91 12.50
CA CYS A 167 -3.28 -10.53 13.02
C CYS A 167 -2.82 -11.76 12.21
N LEU A 168 -3.68 -12.30 11.34
CA LEU A 168 -3.34 -13.42 10.45
C LEU A 168 -2.47 -12.99 9.27
N SER A 169 -2.38 -11.68 9.02
CA SER A 169 -1.57 -11.10 7.94
C SER A 169 -0.49 -10.21 8.52
N ASN A 170 0.64 -10.11 7.81
CA ASN A 170 1.73 -9.25 8.23
C ASN A 170 1.55 -7.79 7.74
N LYS A 171 0.41 -7.16 8.06
CA LYS A 171 0.12 -5.76 7.66
C LYS A 171 1.26 -4.83 8.04
N GLY A 172 1.48 -3.80 7.24
CA GLY A 172 2.60 -2.89 7.43
C GLY A 172 2.58 -1.70 6.50
N VAL A 173 3.74 -1.06 6.43
CA VAL A 173 4.06 0.07 5.56
C VAL A 173 5.33 -0.26 4.78
N MET A 174 5.45 0.30 3.58
CA MET A 174 6.67 0.22 2.79
C MET A 174 6.94 1.54 2.08
N LEU A 175 8.23 1.81 1.85
CA LEU A 175 8.76 2.84 0.97
C LEU A 175 9.28 2.17 -0.31
N ALA A 176 9.02 2.80 -1.46
CA ALA A 176 9.78 2.62 -2.68
C ALA A 176 10.31 3.99 -3.13
N LYS A 177 11.63 4.15 -3.25
CA LYS A 177 12.24 5.31 -3.91
C LYS A 177 12.25 5.06 -5.42
N ILE A 178 11.64 5.93 -6.19
CA ILE A 178 11.44 5.75 -7.63
C ILE A 178 12.21 6.82 -8.38
N ALA A 179 13.15 6.41 -9.21
CA ALA A 179 13.87 7.32 -10.10
C ALA A 179 12.96 7.69 -11.27
N LEU A 180 12.78 8.98 -11.51
CA LEU A 180 11.97 9.50 -12.61
C LEU A 180 12.91 10.13 -13.66
N PRO A 181 13.26 9.45 -14.76
CA PRO A 181 14.20 10.02 -15.73
C PRO A 181 13.66 11.36 -16.28
N GLY A 182 14.48 12.41 -16.18
CA GLY A 182 14.09 13.80 -16.48
C GLY A 182 13.81 14.66 -15.25
N VAL A 183 13.61 14.05 -14.08
CA VAL A 183 13.45 14.74 -12.78
C VAL A 183 14.74 14.57 -11.96
N PRO A 184 15.27 15.62 -11.33
CA PRO A 184 16.61 15.60 -10.71
C PRO A 184 16.70 14.76 -9.42
N VAL A 185 15.57 14.51 -8.76
CA VAL A 185 15.49 13.74 -7.51
C VAL A 185 14.47 12.62 -7.64
N PRO A 186 14.66 11.48 -6.96
CA PRO A 186 13.64 10.43 -6.91
C PRO A 186 12.40 10.91 -6.15
N ILE A 187 11.29 10.21 -6.33
CA ILE A 187 10.08 10.37 -5.51
C ILE A 187 9.96 9.22 -4.53
N GLU A 188 9.53 9.51 -3.30
CA GLU A 188 9.26 8.51 -2.28
C GLU A 188 7.78 8.10 -2.30
N MET A 189 7.52 6.85 -2.64
CA MET A 189 6.17 6.27 -2.65
C MET A 189 5.98 5.36 -1.45
N TYR A 190 5.07 5.76 -0.56
CA TYR A 190 4.68 4.96 0.59
C TYR A 190 3.34 4.27 0.35
N ASN A 191 3.30 2.97 0.60
CA ASN A 191 2.07 2.17 0.55
C ASN A 191 1.79 1.54 1.93
N THR A 192 0.54 1.52 2.35
CA THR A 192 0.09 0.80 3.53
C THR A 192 -1.29 0.17 3.38
N HIS A 193 -1.58 -0.79 4.25
CA HIS A 193 -2.93 -1.28 4.49
C HIS A 193 -3.13 -1.40 6.00
N MET A 194 -3.93 -0.49 6.58
CA MET A 194 -4.17 -0.38 8.02
C MET A 194 -5.32 -1.29 8.49
N ASN A 195 -5.63 -1.24 9.80
CA ASN A 195 -6.57 -2.15 10.43
C ASN A 195 -7.99 -2.06 9.84
N SER A 196 -8.61 -3.20 9.56
CA SER A 196 -9.87 -3.35 8.80
C SER A 196 -11.17 -3.05 9.57
N ARG A 197 -11.11 -2.36 10.72
CA ARG A 197 -12.28 -2.02 11.56
C ARG A 197 -13.09 -3.26 11.93
N LYS A 198 -14.39 -3.27 11.61
CA LYS A 198 -15.35 -4.35 11.87
C LYS A 198 -14.94 -5.65 11.16
N ALA A 199 -14.27 -5.59 10.01
CA ALA A 199 -13.85 -6.78 9.28
C ALA A 199 -12.80 -7.60 10.05
N SER A 200 -12.04 -6.96 10.95
CA SER A 200 -11.12 -7.65 11.87
C SER A 200 -11.85 -8.58 12.87
N LYS A 201 -13.17 -8.43 13.03
CA LYS A 201 -13.99 -9.10 14.06
C LYS A 201 -13.54 -8.81 15.50
N ALA A 202 -12.76 -7.76 15.73
CA ALA A 202 -12.40 -7.30 17.07
C ALA A 202 -13.41 -6.25 17.61
N PRO A 203 -13.55 -6.11 18.94
CA PRO A 203 -14.38 -5.05 19.54
C PRO A 203 -13.89 -3.64 19.17
N LYS A 204 -14.81 -2.66 19.15
CA LYS A 204 -14.53 -1.27 18.76
C LYS A 204 -13.32 -0.64 19.47
N PRO A 205 -13.20 -0.66 20.81
CA PRO A 205 -12.06 -0.06 21.49
C PRO A 205 -10.72 -0.67 21.06
N ARG A 206 -10.70 -1.99 20.82
CA ARG A 206 -9.50 -2.73 20.44
C ARG A 206 -9.05 -2.41 19.01
N HIS A 207 -9.98 -2.37 18.06
CA HIS A 207 -9.65 -2.04 16.67
C HIS A 207 -9.38 -0.55 16.45
N LEU A 208 -9.87 0.34 17.32
CA LEU A 208 -9.49 1.75 17.33
C LEU A 208 -8.06 1.91 17.86
N ALA A 209 -7.74 1.37 19.03
CA ALA A 209 -6.40 1.45 19.60
C ALA A 209 -5.32 0.80 18.69
N ALA A 210 -5.67 -0.28 17.99
CA ALA A 210 -4.75 -0.87 17.02
C ALA A 210 -4.50 0.02 15.80
N HIS A 211 -5.53 0.69 15.30
CA HIS A 211 -5.39 1.62 14.17
C HIS A 211 -4.55 2.85 14.56
N ASP A 212 -4.77 3.42 15.74
CA ASP A 212 -3.95 4.51 16.29
C ASP A 212 -2.46 4.13 16.37
N ARG A 213 -2.15 2.94 16.89
CA ARG A 213 -0.77 2.42 16.92
C ARG A 213 -0.17 2.27 15.53
N GLN A 214 -0.94 1.77 14.56
CA GLN A 214 -0.49 1.66 13.17
C GLN A 214 -0.24 3.04 12.54
N ALA A 215 -1.08 4.03 12.84
CA ALA A 215 -0.87 5.41 12.38
C ALA A 215 0.43 5.99 12.94
N LEU A 216 0.68 5.84 14.24
CA LEU A 216 1.94 6.26 14.87
C LEU A 216 3.15 5.50 14.33
N GLU A 217 3.06 4.18 14.18
CA GLU A 217 4.13 3.34 13.62
C GLU A 217 4.45 3.70 12.17
N ALA A 218 3.44 4.03 11.36
CA ALA A 218 3.63 4.52 9.99
C ALA A 218 4.31 5.89 9.97
N SER A 219 3.92 6.81 10.86
CA SER A 219 4.54 8.13 10.96
C SER A 219 6.02 8.02 11.35
N ARG A 220 6.32 7.21 12.37
CA ARG A 220 7.71 6.90 12.76
C ARG A 220 8.51 6.24 11.65
N PHE A 221 7.89 5.31 10.91
CA PHE A 221 8.54 4.69 9.76
C PHE A 221 8.94 5.74 8.73
N ILE A 222 8.00 6.60 8.30
CA ILE A 222 8.25 7.69 7.34
C ILE A 222 9.36 8.61 7.86
N GLY A 223 9.25 9.12 9.08
CA GLY A 223 10.24 10.02 9.67
C GLY A 223 11.64 9.42 9.82
N ASN A 224 11.76 8.08 9.92
CA ASN A 224 13.05 7.40 10.05
C ASN A 224 13.74 7.12 8.71
N VAL A 225 12.98 7.05 7.60
CA VAL A 225 13.52 6.59 6.30
C VAL A 225 13.44 7.64 5.20
N THR A 226 12.67 8.72 5.42
CA THR A 226 12.48 9.75 4.41
C THR A 226 13.75 10.55 4.18
N ASP A 227 14.00 10.86 2.92
CA ASP A 227 14.99 11.84 2.49
C ASP A 227 14.29 13.18 2.24
N ASN A 228 14.64 14.20 3.05
CA ASN A 228 14.05 15.54 2.95
C ASN A 228 14.30 16.22 1.60
N ALA A 229 15.25 15.73 0.78
CA ALA A 229 15.47 16.21 -0.58
C ALA A 229 14.47 15.64 -1.61
N SER A 230 13.75 14.57 -1.26
CA SER A 230 12.83 13.86 -2.16
C SER A 230 11.37 14.20 -1.84
N PRO A 231 10.52 14.53 -2.82
CA PRO A 231 9.08 14.63 -2.59
C PRO A 231 8.51 13.27 -2.18
N LEU A 232 7.48 13.27 -1.34
CA LEU A 232 6.86 12.05 -0.83
C LEU A 232 5.35 12.01 -1.08
N VAL A 233 4.84 10.80 -1.36
CA VAL A 233 3.41 10.49 -1.42
C VAL A 233 3.13 9.33 -0.48
N PHE A 234 2.23 9.54 0.48
CA PHE A 234 1.74 8.48 1.36
C PHE A 234 0.32 8.07 0.97
N GLY A 235 0.19 6.85 0.44
CA GLY A 235 -1.08 6.30 -0.02
C GLY A 235 -1.34 4.89 0.50
N GLY A 236 -2.56 4.43 0.26
CA GLY A 236 -2.99 3.08 0.58
C GLY A 236 -4.40 3.01 1.12
N ASP A 237 -4.75 1.86 1.69
CA ASP A 237 -6.02 1.68 2.39
C ASP A 237 -5.83 1.96 3.89
N PHE A 238 -6.13 3.20 4.28
CA PHE A 238 -6.06 3.65 5.66
C PHE A 238 -7.23 3.16 6.54
N ASN A 239 -8.29 2.58 5.95
CA ASN A 239 -9.48 2.09 6.67
C ASN A 239 -10.13 3.14 7.61
N MET A 240 -10.28 4.39 7.14
CA MET A 240 -10.80 5.51 7.96
C MET A 240 -12.24 5.94 7.61
N LYS A 241 -12.84 5.40 6.54
CA LYS A 241 -14.19 5.78 6.08
C LYS A 241 -15.20 5.74 7.23
N HIS A 242 -16.00 6.80 7.42
CA HIS A 242 -17.00 6.91 8.51
C HIS A 242 -16.43 6.68 9.92
N SER A 243 -15.26 7.27 10.24
CA SER A 243 -14.63 7.12 11.54
C SER A 243 -13.81 8.35 11.93
N GLU A 244 -14.46 9.37 12.47
CA GLU A 244 -13.80 10.61 12.95
C GLU A 244 -12.65 10.32 13.91
N ALA A 245 -12.84 9.44 14.90
CA ALA A 245 -11.77 9.07 15.84
C ALA A 245 -10.50 8.54 15.14
N ARG A 246 -10.64 7.82 14.02
CA ARG A 246 -9.48 7.33 13.26
C ARG A 246 -8.82 8.42 12.45
N TRP A 247 -9.64 9.31 11.88
CA TRP A 247 -9.15 10.49 11.20
C TRP A 247 -8.35 11.38 12.15
N GLU A 248 -8.91 11.72 13.31
CA GLU A 248 -8.20 12.50 14.33
C GLU A 248 -6.88 11.85 14.77
N GLN A 249 -6.89 10.56 15.06
CA GLN A 249 -5.67 9.82 15.43
C GLN A 249 -4.63 9.85 14.33
N PHE A 250 -5.04 9.62 13.08
CA PHE A 250 -4.15 9.65 11.94
C PHE A 250 -3.56 11.04 11.70
N SER A 251 -4.41 12.07 11.64
CA SER A 251 -3.98 13.45 11.33
C SER A 251 -3.07 14.05 12.40
N ARG A 252 -3.12 13.56 13.66
CA ARG A 252 -2.16 13.95 14.72
C ARG A 252 -0.70 13.63 14.39
N TYR A 253 -0.44 12.55 13.65
CA TYR A 253 0.93 12.09 13.37
C TYR A 253 1.39 12.36 11.94
N HIS A 254 0.47 12.69 11.04
CA HIS A 254 0.70 12.81 9.61
C HIS A 254 0.29 14.20 9.12
N ALA A 255 1.17 15.18 9.33
CA ALA A 255 0.99 16.55 8.85
C ALA A 255 1.28 16.69 7.33
N LEU A 256 0.78 15.75 6.53
CA LEU A 256 0.91 15.76 5.08
C LEU A 256 -0.27 16.47 4.44
N LYS A 257 -0.04 17.13 3.31
CA LYS A 257 -1.12 17.74 2.53
C LYS A 257 -2.06 16.65 2.00
N LEU A 258 -3.32 16.69 2.42
CA LEU A 258 -4.34 15.75 1.95
C LEU A 258 -4.81 16.15 0.54
N VAL A 259 -4.77 15.19 -0.39
CA VAL A 259 -5.25 15.41 -1.77
C VAL A 259 -6.72 15.81 -1.78
N HIS A 260 -7.56 15.14 -0.99
CA HIS A 260 -8.98 15.46 -0.92
C HIS A 260 -9.23 16.87 -0.40
N GLU A 261 -8.52 17.31 0.66
CA GLU A 261 -8.64 18.67 1.18
C GLU A 261 -8.25 19.71 0.11
N THR A 262 -7.17 19.44 -0.62
CA THR A 262 -6.74 20.28 -1.77
C THR A 262 -7.82 20.34 -2.85
N CYS A 263 -8.54 19.25 -3.08
CA CYS A 263 -9.61 19.18 -4.07
C CYS A 263 -10.97 19.69 -3.56
N SER A 264 -11.16 19.84 -2.25
CA SER A 264 -12.37 20.38 -1.63
C SER A 264 -12.34 21.89 -1.40
N GLN A 265 -11.18 22.54 -1.51
CA GLN A 265 -11.03 24.00 -1.44
C GLN A 265 -11.29 24.67 -2.81
N VAL A 266 -11.82 25.90 -2.85
CA VAL A 266 -12.12 26.66 -4.09
C VAL A 266 -11.03 27.72 -4.36
N PRO A 267 -10.52 27.92 -5.61
CA PRO A 267 -10.77 27.19 -6.85
C PRO A 267 -9.65 26.17 -7.12
N SER A 268 -9.93 24.89 -6.82
CA SER A 268 -9.03 23.79 -7.13
C SER A 268 -9.29 23.22 -8.54
N PRO A 269 -8.25 22.94 -9.35
CA PRO A 269 -8.42 22.35 -10.69
C PRO A 269 -8.80 20.85 -10.67
N CYS A 270 -9.25 20.31 -9.53
CA CYS A 270 -9.55 18.89 -9.39
C CYS A 270 -10.91 18.49 -10.01
N ASP A 271 -10.94 17.42 -10.81
CA ASP A 271 -12.16 16.68 -11.15
C ASP A 271 -12.41 15.60 -10.08
N VAL A 272 -13.27 15.89 -9.11
CA VAL A 272 -13.62 14.94 -8.03
C VAL A 272 -14.84 14.12 -8.45
N ARG A 273 -14.60 12.87 -8.84
CA ARG A 273 -15.66 11.89 -9.13
C ARG A 273 -15.82 10.91 -7.97
N MET A 274 -16.99 10.91 -7.35
CA MET A 274 -17.37 9.91 -6.36
C MET A 274 -18.39 8.96 -6.98
N SER A 275 -18.01 7.69 -7.16
CA SER A 275 -18.94 6.61 -7.49
C SER A 275 -19.19 5.77 -6.23
N TRP A 276 -20.46 5.63 -5.85
CA TRP A 276 -20.89 4.88 -4.67
C TRP A 276 -21.36 3.48 -5.04
#